data_AF-A0A529NPL8-F1
#
_entry.id   AF-A0A529NPL8-F1
#
_cell.length_a   1.000
_cell.length_b   1.000
_cell.length_c   1.000
_cell.angle_alpha   90.00
_cell.angle_beta   90.00
_cell.angle_gamma   90.00
#
_symmetry.space_group_name_H-M   'P 1'
#
loop_
_entity.id
_entity.type
_entity.pdbx_description
1 polymer ?
#
loop_
_entity_poly.entity_id
_entity_poly.type
_entity_poly.pdbx_seq_one_letter_code
_entity_poly.pdbx_strand_id
1 'polypeptide(L)'
;VCDTPRITAANDDIAAAERDVVRSVPGATYVDLTSQFCDQTTCHVFINGKLAYRDRHHLATPFAESLEPVVEKTVLRQVRS
;
A
#
# COMPACT_ATOMS: atom_id res chain seq x y z
N VAL A 1 -3.43 -22.08 1.43
CA VAL A 1 -2.76 -21.09 0.55
C VAL A 1 -2.59 -19.81 1.37
N CYS A 2 -1.41 -19.19 1.34
CA CYS A 2 -1.12 -18.00 2.15
C CYS A 2 -1.33 -16.70 1.36
N ASP A 3 -0.98 -16.67 0.08
CA ASP A 3 -1.30 -15.55 -0.82
C ASP A 3 -2.80 -15.41 -1.01
N THR A 4 -3.26 -14.18 -1.25
CA THR A 4 -4.69 -13.88 -1.40
C THR A 4 -4.96 -13.25 -2.76
N PRO A 5 -6.03 -13.64 -3.47
CA PRO A 5 -6.43 -12.95 -4.70
C PRO A 5 -6.61 -11.45 -4.44
N ARG A 6 -6.06 -10.62 -5.32
CA ARG A 6 -6.13 -9.16 -5.22
C ARG A 6 -7.58 -8.67 -5.09
N ILE A 7 -8.47 -9.27 -5.86
CA ILE A 7 -9.92 -8.97 -5.85
C ILE A 7 -10.56 -9.14 -4.46
N THR A 8 -9.96 -9.93 -3.57
CA THR A 8 -10.45 -10.17 -2.21
C THR A 8 -9.69 -9.33 -1.17
N ALA A 9 -8.43 -8.96 -1.45
CA ALA A 9 -7.54 -8.35 -0.46
C ALA A 9 -7.38 -6.83 -0.61
N ALA A 10 -7.35 -6.30 -1.84
CA ALA A 10 -6.93 -4.92 -2.09
C ALA A 10 -8.05 -3.88 -1.91
N ASN A 11 -9.32 -4.29 -1.83
CA ASN A 11 -10.48 -3.39 -1.76
C ASN A 11 -10.43 -2.29 -2.84
N ASP A 12 -10.09 -2.64 -4.08
CA ASP A 12 -9.80 -1.69 -5.16
C ASP A 12 -10.95 -0.69 -5.40
N ASP A 13 -12.22 -1.10 -5.21
CA ASP A 13 -13.41 -0.23 -5.32
C ASP A 13 -13.43 0.87 -4.25
N ILE A 14 -13.08 0.54 -3.00
CA ILE A 14 -12.99 1.51 -1.91
C ILE A 14 -11.82 2.46 -2.15
N ALA A 15 -10.67 1.92 -2.57
CA ALA A 15 -9.51 2.73 -2.92
C ALA A 15 -9.83 3.70 -4.08
N ALA A 16 -10.68 3.33 -5.03
CA ALA A 16 -11.14 4.25 -6.09
C ALA A 16 -11.93 5.43 -5.50
N ALA A 17 -12.88 5.14 -4.60
CA ALA A 17 -13.66 6.18 -3.92
C ALA A 17 -12.78 7.10 -3.05
N GLU A 18 -11.79 6.55 -2.33
CA GLU A 18 -10.84 7.35 -1.55
C GLU A 18 -10.03 8.33 -2.43
N ARG A 19 -9.56 7.86 -3.59
CA ARG A 19 -8.83 8.71 -4.56
C ARG A 19 -9.72 9.85 -5.07
N ASP A 20 -11.00 9.58 -5.33
CA ASP A 20 -11.95 10.61 -5.76
C ASP A 20 -12.17 11.66 -4.66
N VAL A 21 -12.31 11.24 -3.41
CA VAL A 21 -12.42 12.15 -2.25
C VAL A 21 -11.16 13.01 -2.12
N VAL A 22 -9.97 12.41 -2.18
CA VAL A 22 -8.70 13.16 -2.03
C VAL A 22 -8.54 14.24 -3.09
N ARG A 23 -8.97 14.01 -4.34
CA ARG A 23 -8.94 15.04 -5.40
C ARG A 23 -9.77 16.28 -5.08
N SER A 24 -10.77 16.16 -4.21
CA SER A 24 -11.63 17.28 -3.80
C SER A 24 -11.10 18.06 -2.59
N VAL A 25 -10.04 17.59 -1.93
CA VAL A 25 -9.51 18.18 -0.69
C VAL A 25 -8.19 18.92 -0.99
N PRO A 26 -8.17 20.26 -0.89
CA PRO A 26 -6.94 21.03 -1.09
C PRO A 26 -5.81 20.59 -0.15
N GLY A 27 -4.62 20.35 -0.71
CA GLY A 27 -3.44 19.94 0.06
C GLY A 27 -3.39 18.47 0.45
N ALA A 28 -4.41 17.67 0.15
CA ALA A 28 -4.39 16.23 0.37
C ALA A 28 -3.64 15.49 -0.75
N THR A 29 -2.98 14.39 -0.41
CA THR A 29 -2.28 13.51 -1.37
C THR A 29 -2.63 12.06 -1.07
N TYR A 30 -2.96 11.30 -2.10
CA TYR A 30 -3.21 9.87 -2.00
C TYR A 30 -1.92 9.12 -2.32
N VAL A 31 -1.45 8.29 -1.39
CA VAL A 31 -0.25 7.45 -1.57
C VAL A 31 -0.69 6.01 -1.73
N ASP A 32 -0.64 5.51 -2.96
CA ASP A 32 -1.00 4.13 -3.27
C ASP A 32 0.22 3.21 -3.10
N LEU A 33 0.19 2.38 -2.06
CA LEU A 33 1.22 1.37 -1.79
C LEU A 33 0.81 -0.03 -2.26
N THR A 34 -0.34 -0.20 -2.91
CA THR A 34 -0.90 -1.53 -3.23
C THR A 34 0.04 -2.36 -4.08
N SER A 35 0.79 -1.73 -5.00
CA SER A 35 1.79 -2.41 -5.84
C SER A 35 3.00 -2.94 -5.07
N GLN A 36 3.20 -2.51 -3.82
CA GLN A 36 4.23 -3.06 -2.94
C GLN A 36 3.80 -4.42 -2.35
N PHE A 37 2.50 -4.72 -2.37
CA PHE A 37 1.92 -5.94 -1.81
C PHE A 37 1.40 -6.91 -2.89
N CYS A 38 0.86 -6.36 -3.97
CA CYS A 38 0.09 -7.11 -4.96
C CYS A 38 0.64 -6.92 -6.37
N ASP A 39 0.67 -8.01 -7.13
CA ASP A 39 0.72 -7.95 -8.58
C ASP A 39 -0.69 -7.67 -9.17
N GLN A 40 -0.90 -7.98 -10.45
CA GLN A 40 -2.20 -7.77 -11.12
C GLN A 40 -3.34 -8.63 -10.54
N THR A 41 -3.02 -9.77 -9.95
CA THR A 41 -4.01 -10.80 -9.57
C THR A 41 -3.88 -11.30 -8.14
N THR A 42 -2.70 -11.16 -7.53
CA THR A 42 -2.34 -11.80 -6.26
C THR A 42 -1.65 -10.80 -5.34
N CYS A 43 -2.04 -10.81 -4.07
CA CYS A 43 -1.33 -10.14 -2.98
C CYS A 43 -0.50 -11.17 -2.22
N HIS A 44 0.80 -10.92 -2.16
CA HIS A 44 1.77 -11.89 -1.67
C HIS A 44 2.02 -11.74 -0.17
N VAL A 45 2.22 -12.86 0.52
CA VAL A 45 2.62 -12.84 1.93
C VAL A 45 4.13 -12.80 2.14
N PHE A 46 4.92 -13.15 1.12
CA PHE A 46 6.37 -13.17 1.18
C PHE A 46 6.96 -12.39 0.00
N ILE A 47 7.61 -11.27 0.30
CA ILE A 47 8.03 -10.27 -0.68
C ILE A 47 9.47 -9.90 -0.39
N ASN A 48 10.34 -10.04 -1.40
CA ASN A 48 11.76 -9.67 -1.31
C ASN A 48 12.46 -10.22 -0.06
N GLY A 49 12.23 -11.50 0.26
CA GLY A 49 12.84 -12.20 1.38
C GLY A 49 12.20 -11.96 2.75
N LYS A 50 11.03 -11.30 2.81
CA LYS A 50 10.38 -10.90 4.07
C LYS A 50 8.92 -11.31 4.09
N LEU A 51 8.41 -11.70 5.25
CA LEU A 51 6.96 -11.79 5.45
C LEU A 51 6.36 -10.39 5.45
N ALA A 52 5.29 -10.17 4.69
CA ALA A 52 4.62 -8.88 4.59
C ALA A 52 3.74 -8.57 5.81
N TYR A 53 3.15 -9.60 6.41
CA TYR A 53 2.16 -9.48 7.48
C TYR A 53 2.62 -10.21 8.74
N ARG A 54 2.39 -9.60 9.90
CA ARG A 54 2.53 -10.25 11.22
C ARG A 54 1.29 -11.07 11.57
N ASP A 55 0.13 -10.51 11.24
CA ASP A 55 -1.19 -11.08 11.47
C ASP A 55 -2.18 -10.55 10.43
N ARG A 56 -3.48 -10.83 10.59
CA ARG A 56 -4.51 -10.46 9.60
C ARG A 56 -4.69 -8.95 9.39
N HIS A 57 -4.18 -8.11 10.28
CA HIS A 57 -4.41 -6.66 10.26
C HIS A 57 -3.11 -5.84 10.27
N HIS A 58 -1.97 -6.45 10.55
CA HIS A 58 -0.71 -5.73 10.76
C HIS A 58 0.41 -6.20 9.86
N LEU A 59 1.21 -5.25 9.40
CA LEU A 59 2.46 -5.50 8.69
C LEU A 59 3.49 -6.12 9.64
N ALA A 60 4.37 -6.96 9.09
CA ALA A 60 5.57 -7.37 9.82
C ALA A 60 6.60 -6.24 9.78
N THR A 61 7.30 -6.00 10.90
CA THR A 61 8.26 -4.90 11.04
C THR A 61 9.30 -4.83 9.91
N PRO A 62 9.97 -5.94 9.52
CA PRO A 62 10.99 -5.86 8.47
C PRO A 62 10.43 -5.45 7.11
N PHE A 63 9.18 -5.79 6.82
CA PHE A 63 8.53 -5.39 5.58
C PHE A 63 8.10 -3.92 5.64
N ALA A 64 7.53 -3.47 6.77
CA ALA A 64 7.18 -2.07 6.97
C ALA A 64 8.39 -1.13 6.83
N GLU A 65 9.54 -1.49 7.41
CA GLU A 65 10.80 -0.75 7.25
C GLU A 65 11.21 -0.64 5.78
N SER A 66 10.99 -1.70 4.97
CA SER A 66 11.33 -1.66 3.54
C SER A 66 10.47 -0.70 2.71
N LEU A 67 9.34 -0.24 3.24
CA LEU A 67 8.46 0.75 2.57
C LEU A 67 8.92 2.19 2.78
N GLU A 68 9.81 2.45 3.75
CA GLU A 68 10.28 3.79 4.12
C GLU A 68 10.70 4.63 2.90
N PRO A 69 11.55 4.15 1.96
CA PRO A 69 12.03 5.00 0.88
C PRO A 69 10.90 5.48 -0.06
N VAL A 70 9.86 4.65 -0.25
CA VAL A 70 8.71 4.99 -1.10
C VAL A 70 7.82 6.03 -0.43
N VAL A 71 7.59 5.86 0.88
CA VAL A 71 6.78 6.79 1.68
C VAL A 71 7.51 8.12 1.84
N GLU A 72 8.77 8.10 2.24
CA GLU A 72 9.60 9.28 2.44
C GLU A 72 9.65 10.14 1.17
N LYS A 73 9.95 9.54 0.02
CA LYS A 73 9.96 10.25 -1.28
C LYS A 73 8.64 10.96 -1.56
N THR A 74 7.51 10.34 -1.20
CA THR A 74 6.19 10.90 -1.46
C THR A 74 5.90 12.06 -0.50
N VAL A 75 6.20 11.90 0.79
CA VAL A 75 6.02 12.96 1.79
C VAL A 75 6.91 14.17 1.50
N LEU A 76 8.19 13.94 1.19
CA LEU A 76 9.13 15.02 0.88
C LEU A 76 8.76 15.80 -0.39
N ARG A 77 8.15 15.15 -1.39
CA ARG A 77 7.61 15.85 -2.57
C ARG A 77 6.49 16.82 -2.17
N GLN A 78 5.56 16.38 -1.31
CA GLN A 78 4.43 17.21 -0.90
C GLN A 78 4.86 18.45 -0.11
N VAL A 79 5.83 18.31 0.81
CA VAL A 79 6.32 19.45 1.62
C VAL A 79 7.07 20.49 0.79
N ARG A 80 7.61 20.09 -0.37
CA ARG A 80 8.35 20.97 -1.28
C ARG A 80 7.48 21.59 -2.38
N SER A 81 6.18 21.27 -2.41
CA SER A 81 5.19 21.74 -3.40
C SER A 81 4.51 23.02 -2.94
#